data_AF-A0A7S0CA91-F1
#
_entry.id   AF-A0A7S0CA91-F1
#
_cell.length_a   1.000
_cell.length_b   1.000
_cell.length_c   1.000
_cell.angle_alpha   90.00
_cell.angle_beta   90.00
_cell.angle_gamma   90.00
#
_symmetry.space_group_name_H-M   'P 1'
#
loop_
_entity.id
_entity.type
_entity.pdbx_description
1 polymer ?
#
loop_
_entity_poly.entity_id
_entity_poly.type
_entity_poly.pdbx_seq_one_letter_code
_entity_poly.pdbx_strand_id
1 'polypeptide(L)'
;FGHEIGHNLGCHHDRNNAYAQPYAHGFQDPQHRFRSTLAYNCPNGYCPRVIYYSNPNFTYQGNIIGNASNDNARKIDESGPIVAAWKSAASSSPTAALTNSPIATLTNTPIATPTNSPIATQPTSPVAQPTMIVKINQFEAVAKWRPNLKKWRAIIRFSVRDSNDGDANLAVVKLDYKSNDMTVVGTAECTTKDRKRGGGNCAIRLLLDSSITELFVTVSDVNYQNVDYDPNQNKKYTGCPLFSSACEYHRITPPVQPP
;
A
#
# COMPACT_ATOMS: atom_id res chain seq x y z
N PHE A 1 -3.18 -5.60 3.92
CA PHE A 1 -3.96 -5.90 2.69
C PHE A 1 -4.89 -4.78 2.26
N GLY A 2 -5.84 -4.33 3.08
CA GLY A 2 -6.79 -3.27 2.68
C GLY A 2 -6.14 -1.97 2.17
N HIS A 3 -4.98 -1.59 2.74
CA HIS A 3 -4.19 -0.44 2.28
C HIS A 3 -3.90 -0.45 0.77
N GLU A 4 -3.30 -1.52 0.26
CA GLU A 4 -2.95 -1.62 -1.17
C GLU A 4 -4.16 -1.71 -2.09
N ILE A 5 -5.26 -2.30 -1.61
CA ILE A 5 -6.52 -2.30 -2.37
C ILE A 5 -7.03 -0.87 -2.56
N GLY A 6 -6.90 -0.02 -1.55
CA GLY A 6 -7.22 1.40 -1.67
C GLY A 6 -6.38 2.10 -2.73
N HIS A 7 -5.06 1.85 -2.78
CA HIS A 7 -4.21 2.40 -3.83
C HIS A 7 -4.60 1.94 -5.24
N ASN A 8 -4.93 0.66 -5.41
CA ASN A 8 -5.43 0.14 -6.69
C ASN A 8 -6.77 0.78 -7.11
N LEU A 9 -7.55 1.27 -6.15
CA LEU A 9 -8.80 2.01 -6.39
C LEU A 9 -8.57 3.53 -6.51
N GLY A 10 -7.32 3.98 -6.54
CA GLY A 10 -6.96 5.40 -6.72
C GLY A 10 -7.08 6.24 -5.45
N CYS A 11 -7.11 5.62 -4.28
CA CYS A 11 -7.00 6.31 -3.01
C CYS A 11 -5.53 6.58 -2.65
N HIS A 12 -5.31 7.63 -1.89
CA HIS A 12 -3.98 8.05 -1.47
C HIS A 12 -3.84 8.08 0.05
N HIS A 13 -2.59 8.22 0.49
CA HIS A 13 -2.28 8.51 1.89
C HIS A 13 -2.90 9.83 2.35
N ASP A 14 -2.72 10.17 3.62
CA ASP A 14 -3.12 11.48 4.13
C ASP A 14 -2.43 12.63 3.38
N ARG A 15 -2.99 13.83 3.48
CA ARG A 15 -2.64 14.97 2.63
C ARG A 15 -1.18 15.41 2.74
N ASN A 16 -0.52 15.14 3.86
CA ASN A 16 0.87 15.52 4.08
C ASN A 16 1.86 14.54 3.44
N ASN A 17 1.37 13.38 3.01
CA ASN A 17 2.20 12.27 2.55
C ASN A 17 1.76 11.73 1.18
N ALA A 18 1.01 12.53 0.43
CA ALA A 18 0.51 12.18 -0.90
C ALA A 18 0.64 13.36 -1.85
N TYR A 19 0.69 13.07 -3.15
CA TYR A 19 0.54 14.08 -4.18
C TYR A 19 -0.81 14.80 -4.06
N ALA A 20 -0.86 16.05 -4.52
CA ALA A 20 -2.06 16.86 -4.44
C ALA A 20 -3.24 16.18 -5.17
N GLN A 21 -4.27 15.81 -4.40
CA GLN A 21 -5.56 15.35 -4.89
C GLN A 21 -6.68 16.14 -4.19
N PRO A 22 -7.86 16.29 -4.82
CA PRO A 22 -8.91 17.11 -4.23
C PRO A 22 -9.46 16.54 -2.91
N TYR A 23 -9.69 15.22 -2.86
CA TYR A 23 -10.38 14.59 -1.72
C TYR A 23 -9.93 13.15 -1.40
N ALA A 24 -9.28 12.43 -2.33
CA ALA A 24 -9.01 10.99 -2.22
C ALA A 24 -7.83 10.66 -1.28
N HIS A 25 -7.89 11.14 -0.05
CA HIS A 25 -6.82 11.03 0.94
C HIS A 25 -7.27 10.29 2.20
N GLY A 26 -6.31 9.57 2.81
CA GLY A 26 -6.43 9.06 4.18
C GLY A 26 -6.69 10.19 5.18
N PHE A 27 -7.23 9.87 6.35
CA PHE A 27 -7.59 10.83 7.39
C PHE A 27 -6.83 10.54 8.67
N GLN A 28 -6.28 11.59 9.28
CA GLN A 28 -5.71 11.59 10.61
C GLN A 28 -6.63 12.43 11.50
N ASP A 29 -7.08 11.85 12.61
CA ASP A 29 -7.88 12.60 13.57
C ASP A 29 -7.04 13.77 14.14
N PRO A 30 -7.55 15.01 14.18
CA PRO A 30 -6.79 16.16 14.67
C PRO A 30 -6.35 16.05 16.13
N GLN A 31 -7.05 15.24 16.94
CA GLN A 31 -6.68 14.94 18.33
C GLN A 31 -5.80 13.68 18.45
N HIS A 32 -5.35 13.14 17.32
CA HIS A 32 -4.49 11.96 17.20
C HIS A 32 -5.10 10.70 17.83
N ARG A 33 -6.43 10.61 17.91
CA ARG A 33 -7.11 9.45 18.52
C ARG A 33 -7.08 8.22 17.62
N PHE A 34 -7.08 8.43 16.30
CA PHE A 34 -7.02 7.36 15.30
C PHE A 34 -6.59 7.92 13.93
N ARG A 35 -6.38 7.01 12.99
CA ARG A 35 -6.17 7.31 11.57
C ARG A 35 -6.84 6.26 10.69
N SER A 36 -7.29 6.66 9.51
CA SER A 36 -7.92 5.76 8.54
C SER A 36 -6.90 4.81 7.88
N THR A 37 -7.37 3.75 7.23
CA THR A 37 -6.55 2.66 6.65
C THR A 37 -5.34 3.15 5.85
N LEU A 38 -5.53 4.22 5.08
CA LEU A 38 -4.51 4.78 4.18
C LEU A 38 -3.69 5.90 4.79
N ALA A 39 -4.08 6.48 5.92
CA ALA A 39 -3.27 7.52 6.55
C ALA A 39 -2.02 6.95 7.21
N TYR A 40 -0.91 7.68 7.16
CA TYR A 40 0.25 7.44 8.02
C TYR A 40 -0.02 7.86 9.46
N ASN A 41 0.92 7.57 10.37
CA ASN A 41 0.85 8.02 11.75
C ASN A 41 0.70 9.54 11.83
N CYS A 42 -0.07 10.00 12.82
CA CYS A 42 -0.34 11.41 13.05
C CYS A 42 0.96 12.18 13.36
N PRO A 43 1.01 13.49 13.09
CA PRO A 43 2.16 14.31 13.45
C PRO A 43 2.52 14.18 14.94
N ASN A 44 3.81 14.20 15.27
CA ASN A 44 4.33 14.18 16.64
C ASN A 44 3.99 12.94 17.49
N GLY A 45 3.52 11.84 16.91
CA GLY A 45 3.26 10.64 17.70
C GLY A 45 2.59 9.50 16.96
N TYR A 46 2.09 8.55 17.74
CA TYR A 46 1.29 7.44 17.25
C TYR A 46 -0.19 7.78 17.34
N CYS A 47 -0.95 7.46 16.28
CA CYS A 47 -2.39 7.35 16.37
C CYS A 47 -2.83 6.00 15.79
N PRO A 48 -3.67 5.22 16.51
CA PRO A 48 -4.10 3.90 16.08
C PRO A 48 -4.69 3.90 14.67
N ARG A 49 -4.18 3.02 13.81
CA ARG A 49 -4.83 2.78 12.51
C ARG A 49 -6.10 1.98 12.74
N VAL A 50 -7.18 2.44 12.13
CA VAL A 50 -8.44 1.72 12.12
C VAL A 50 -8.72 1.18 10.72
N ILE A 51 -9.40 0.05 10.65
CA ILE A 51 -9.72 -0.66 9.40
C ILE A 51 -10.92 -0.02 8.66
N TYR A 52 -10.94 1.31 8.60
CA TYR A 52 -11.94 2.11 7.90
C TYR A 52 -11.22 3.05 6.93
N TYR A 53 -11.73 3.16 5.70
CA TYR A 53 -11.34 4.25 4.82
C TYR A 53 -11.88 5.59 5.34
N SER A 54 -11.23 6.68 4.95
CA SER A 54 -11.71 8.01 5.31
C SER A 54 -13.06 8.29 4.65
N ASN A 55 -14.01 8.79 5.44
CA ASN A 55 -15.39 9.02 5.03
C ASN A 55 -16.02 10.12 5.93
N PRO A 56 -16.43 11.29 5.39
CA PRO A 56 -17.03 12.37 6.17
C PRO A 56 -18.44 12.04 6.70
N ASN A 57 -19.09 11.02 6.16
CA ASN A 57 -20.44 10.59 6.53
C ASN A 57 -20.44 9.41 7.52
N PHE A 58 -19.28 8.96 7.98
CA PHE A 58 -19.14 7.85 8.92
C PHE A 58 -18.39 8.28 10.18
N THR A 59 -18.71 7.68 11.32
CA THR A 59 -18.02 7.93 12.58
C THR A 59 -17.35 6.68 13.13
N TYR A 60 -16.16 6.85 13.68
CA TYR A 60 -15.46 5.85 14.48
C TYR A 60 -15.41 6.33 15.93
N GLN A 61 -15.98 5.54 16.85
CA GLN A 61 -16.10 5.89 18.28
C GLN A 61 -16.73 7.29 18.51
N GLY A 62 -17.76 7.62 17.72
CA GLY A 62 -18.48 8.90 17.79
C GLY A 62 -17.77 10.08 17.11
N ASN A 63 -16.62 9.85 16.45
CA ASN A 63 -15.85 10.90 15.78
C ASN A 63 -15.83 10.67 14.28
N ILE A 64 -16.05 11.72 13.49
CA ILE A 64 -16.03 11.63 12.03
C ILE A 64 -14.64 11.18 11.57
N ILE A 65 -14.58 10.18 10.69
CA ILE A 65 -13.33 9.63 10.15
C ILE A 65 -13.03 10.20 8.76
N GLY A 66 -13.09 11.51 8.60
CA GLY A 66 -12.90 12.14 7.30
C GLY A 66 -13.39 13.58 7.29
N ASN A 67 -13.23 14.22 6.14
CA ASN A 67 -13.81 15.52 5.85
C ASN A 67 -13.93 15.66 4.32
N ALA A 68 -14.42 16.79 3.83
CA ALA A 68 -14.60 17.02 2.40
C ALA A 68 -13.33 16.85 1.54
N SER A 69 -12.14 16.97 2.14
CA SER A 69 -10.84 16.78 1.49
C SER A 69 -10.14 15.47 1.86
N ASN A 70 -10.76 14.63 2.69
CA ASN A 70 -10.24 13.35 3.15
C ASN A 70 -11.38 12.33 3.10
N ASP A 71 -11.64 11.79 1.91
CA ASP A 71 -12.78 10.95 1.57
C ASP A 71 -12.37 9.85 0.58
N ASN A 72 -11.64 8.84 1.08
CA ASN A 72 -11.29 7.67 0.29
C ASN A 72 -12.53 6.83 -0.05
N ALA A 73 -13.58 6.86 0.78
CA ALA A 73 -14.82 6.13 0.52
C ALA A 73 -15.46 6.60 -0.80
N ARG A 74 -15.60 7.91 -1.00
CA ARG A 74 -16.08 8.46 -2.28
C ARG A 74 -15.23 7.97 -3.46
N LYS A 75 -13.91 7.96 -3.33
CA LYS A 75 -13.03 7.52 -4.41
C LYS A 75 -13.24 6.04 -4.75
N ILE A 76 -13.41 5.21 -3.73
CA ILE A 76 -13.72 3.79 -3.89
C ILE A 76 -15.07 3.60 -4.59
N ASP A 77 -16.09 4.38 -4.25
CA ASP A 77 -17.41 4.32 -4.90
C ASP A 77 -17.32 4.72 -6.39
N GLU A 78 -16.47 5.68 -6.73
CA GLU A 78 -16.22 6.09 -8.12
C GLU A 78 -15.42 5.03 -8.91
N SER A 79 -14.41 4.40 -8.29
CA SER A 79 -13.49 3.48 -8.97
C SER A 79 -13.95 2.01 -8.96
N GLY A 80 -14.72 1.59 -7.96
CA GLY A 80 -15.18 0.22 -7.77
C GLY A 80 -15.92 -0.35 -8.99
N PRO A 81 -16.94 0.33 -9.55
CA PRO A 81 -17.64 -0.12 -10.74
C PRO A 81 -16.74 -0.29 -11.98
N ILE A 82 -15.76 0.61 -12.15
CA ILE A 82 -14.80 0.57 -13.27
C ILE A 82 -13.93 -0.68 -13.16
N VAL A 83 -13.35 -0.91 -11.99
CA VAL A 83 -12.48 -2.07 -11.74
C VAL A 83 -13.25 -3.39 -11.82
N ALA A 84 -14.49 -3.42 -11.32
CA ALA A 84 -15.37 -4.59 -11.42
C ALA A 84 -15.65 -4.97 -12.90
N ALA A 85 -15.73 -3.99 -13.79
CA ALA A 85 -15.96 -4.20 -15.22
C ALA A 85 -14.75 -4.76 -16.00
N TRP A 86 -13.53 -4.77 -15.43
CA TRP A 86 -12.33 -5.26 -16.13
C TRP A 86 -12.38 -6.75 -16.49
N LYS A 87 -13.24 -7.55 -15.82
CA LYS A 87 -13.44 -8.97 -16.16
C LYS A 87 -14.59 -9.21 -17.14
N SER A 88 -15.33 -8.18 -17.53
CA SER A 88 -16.35 -8.30 -18.58
C SER A 88 -15.65 -8.40 -19.93
N ALA A 89 -15.51 -9.63 -20.44
CA ALA A 89 -14.92 -9.91 -21.73
C ALA A 89 -15.88 -9.55 -22.89
N ALA A 90 -15.26 -9.09 -23.98
CA ALA A 90 -15.79 -8.89 -25.32
C ALA A 90 -16.88 -7.82 -25.47
N SER A 91 -16.44 -6.65 -25.90
CA SER A 91 -17.16 -5.85 -26.88
C SER A 91 -17.83 -6.77 -27.91
N SER A 92 -19.16 -6.75 -27.97
CA SER A 92 -19.83 -6.98 -29.24
C SER A 92 -19.17 -6.03 -30.25
N SER A 93 -18.60 -6.57 -31.32
CA SER A 93 -18.04 -5.81 -32.45
C SER A 93 -18.99 -4.65 -32.83
N PRO A 94 -18.47 -3.49 -33.24
CA PRO A 94 -19.31 -2.39 -33.64
C PRO A 94 -19.98 -2.75 -34.97
N THR A 95 -21.24 -3.15 -34.95
CA THR A 95 -22.06 -3.14 -36.15
C THR A 95 -22.39 -1.68 -36.44
N ALA A 96 -21.71 -1.10 -37.42
CA ALA A 96 -22.01 0.22 -37.93
C ALA A 96 -23.48 0.27 -38.40
N ALA A 97 -24.28 1.16 -37.81
CA ALA A 97 -25.50 1.66 -38.39
C ALA A 97 -25.47 3.19 -38.28
N LEU A 98 -25.43 3.85 -39.44
CA LEU A 98 -25.42 5.30 -39.62
C LEU A 98 -26.79 5.92 -39.34
N THR A 99 -26.78 7.19 -38.93
CA THR A 99 -27.85 8.23 -39.03
C THR A 99 -29.11 8.00 -38.16
N ASN A 100 -29.71 8.94 -37.44
CA ASN A 100 -29.75 10.41 -37.46
C ASN A 100 -30.07 10.97 -36.05
N SER A 101 -29.46 12.10 -35.65
CA SER A 101 -30.09 13.07 -34.74
C SER A 101 -31.25 13.76 -35.47
N PRO A 102 -32.31 14.34 -34.83
CA PRO A 102 -32.21 15.07 -33.56
C PRO A 102 -33.48 15.10 -32.65
N ILE A 103 -33.36 15.92 -31.60
CA ILE A 103 -34.39 16.63 -30.82
C ILE A 103 -34.85 16.00 -29.50
N ALA A 104 -34.54 16.78 -28.46
CA ALA A 104 -34.96 16.64 -27.08
C ALA A 104 -36.50 16.66 -26.92
N THR A 105 -36.99 15.86 -25.98
CA THR A 105 -38.29 16.10 -25.35
C THR A 105 -38.22 15.68 -23.89
N LEU A 106 -38.29 16.69 -23.01
CA LEU A 106 -38.48 16.51 -21.58
C LEU A 106 -39.85 15.86 -21.33
N THR A 107 -39.87 14.74 -20.63
CA THR A 107 -41.10 14.21 -20.02
C THR A 107 -40.82 13.77 -18.59
N ASN A 108 -41.41 14.52 -17.66
CA ASN A 108 -41.46 14.23 -16.24
C ASN A 108 -42.34 13.00 -15.97
N THR A 109 -41.88 12.06 -15.14
CA THR A 109 -42.57 11.42 -13.99
C THR A 109 -41.84 10.13 -13.56
N PRO A 110 -42.05 9.59 -12.34
CA PRO A 110 -42.30 10.22 -11.04
C PRO A 110 -41.25 9.82 -9.98
N ILE A 111 -41.26 10.57 -8.89
CA ILE A 111 -40.50 10.37 -7.65
C ILE A 111 -40.69 8.95 -7.10
N ALA A 112 -39.59 8.19 -7.02
CA ALA A 112 -39.50 7.01 -6.18
C ALA A 112 -39.12 7.44 -4.75
N THR A 113 -39.98 7.08 -3.82
CA THR A 113 -39.88 7.26 -2.37
C THR A 113 -38.58 6.63 -1.81
N PRO A 114 -37.92 7.23 -0.80
CA PRO A 114 -36.74 6.62 -0.20
C PRO A 114 -37.13 5.33 0.52
N THR A 115 -36.56 4.22 0.05
CA THR A 115 -36.68 2.93 0.74
C THR A 115 -35.71 2.96 1.92
N ASN A 116 -36.25 2.82 3.13
CA ASN A 116 -35.48 2.71 4.35
C ASN A 116 -34.45 1.58 4.21
N SER A 117 -33.17 1.94 4.26
CA SER A 117 -32.07 0.98 4.36
C SER A 117 -32.12 0.27 5.71
N PRO A 118 -31.81 -1.04 5.76
CA PRO A 118 -31.84 -1.79 7.01
C PRO A 118 -30.79 -1.26 7.98
N ILE A 119 -31.22 -0.99 9.22
CA ILE A 119 -30.37 -0.72 10.37
C ILE A 119 -29.43 -1.92 10.55
N ALA A 120 -28.15 -1.72 10.24
CA ALA A 120 -27.11 -2.67 10.57
C ALA A 120 -26.92 -2.65 12.09
N THR A 121 -27.31 -3.74 12.75
CA THR A 121 -26.98 -4.04 14.15
C THR A 121 -25.47 -3.99 14.36
N GLN A 122 -25.04 -3.14 15.30
CA GLN A 122 -23.66 -3.04 15.79
C GLN A 122 -23.14 -4.42 16.23
N PRO A 123 -21.99 -4.90 15.72
CA PRO A 123 -21.21 -5.91 16.41
C PRO A 123 -20.53 -5.26 17.63
N THR A 124 -20.69 -5.91 18.79
CA THR A 124 -20.01 -5.56 20.03
C THR A 124 -18.49 -5.50 19.83
N SER A 125 -17.89 -4.38 20.22
CA SER A 125 -16.45 -4.10 20.11
C SER A 125 -15.57 -5.17 20.76
N PRO A 126 -14.48 -5.62 20.11
CA PRO A 126 -13.46 -6.41 20.78
C PRO A 126 -12.58 -5.50 21.66
N VAL A 127 -12.28 -6.02 22.85
CA VAL A 127 -11.34 -5.48 23.84
C VAL A 127 -9.97 -5.22 23.20
N ALA A 128 -9.38 -4.05 23.49
CA ALA A 128 -8.06 -3.66 23.01
C ALA A 128 -6.98 -4.68 23.42
N GLN A 129 -6.49 -5.45 22.44
CA GLN A 129 -5.30 -6.30 22.60
C GLN A 129 -4.03 -5.45 22.44
N PRO A 130 -2.90 -5.82 23.07
CA PRO A 130 -1.62 -5.19 22.80
C PRO A 130 -1.33 -5.33 21.30
N THR A 131 -1.26 -4.20 20.59
CA THR A 131 -0.97 -4.18 19.16
C THR A 131 0.49 -4.56 18.97
N MET A 132 0.74 -5.86 18.77
CA MET A 132 2.03 -6.32 18.27
C MET A 132 2.30 -5.60 16.94
N ILE A 133 3.55 -5.19 16.71
CA ILE A 133 3.99 -4.56 15.45
C ILE A 133 5.17 -5.38 14.91
N VAL A 134 5.25 -5.52 13.60
CA VAL A 134 6.41 -6.10 12.92
C VAL A 134 7.23 -4.99 12.26
N LYS A 135 8.56 -5.12 12.29
CA LYS A 135 9.51 -4.13 11.76
C LYS A 135 10.70 -4.80 11.08
N ILE A 136 11.30 -4.11 10.11
CA ILE A 136 12.61 -4.45 9.54
C ILE A 136 13.68 -3.92 10.50
N ASN A 137 14.37 -4.85 11.15
CA ASN A 137 15.43 -4.55 12.12
C ASN A 137 16.81 -4.46 11.47
N GLN A 138 17.07 -5.19 10.38
CA GLN A 138 18.31 -5.05 9.61
C GLN A 138 18.03 -5.17 8.13
N PHE A 139 18.83 -4.45 7.36
CA PHE A 139 18.79 -4.43 5.91
C PHE A 139 20.21 -4.37 5.35
N GLU A 140 20.48 -5.18 4.33
CA GLU A 140 21.73 -5.17 3.58
C GLU A 140 21.43 -5.40 2.10
N ALA A 141 22.03 -4.60 1.23
CA ALA A 141 21.95 -4.77 -0.22
C ALA A 141 23.35 -4.88 -0.82
N VAL A 142 23.58 -5.93 -1.61
CA VAL A 142 24.86 -6.17 -2.29
C VAL A 142 24.62 -6.46 -3.76
N ALA A 143 25.37 -5.81 -4.64
CA ALA A 143 25.34 -6.05 -6.08
C ALA A 143 26.55 -6.89 -6.52
N LYS A 144 26.34 -7.87 -7.41
CA LYS A 144 27.40 -8.75 -7.95
C LYS A 144 27.27 -8.94 -9.45
N TRP A 145 28.36 -8.77 -10.19
CA TRP A 145 28.38 -9.05 -11.63
C TRP A 145 28.26 -10.55 -11.91
N ARG A 146 27.56 -10.92 -12.98
CA ARG A 146 27.41 -12.29 -13.48
C ARG A 146 27.88 -12.32 -14.94
N PRO A 147 29.19 -12.50 -15.19
CA PRO A 147 29.78 -12.33 -16.52
C PRO A 147 29.18 -13.28 -17.56
N ASN A 148 28.99 -14.55 -17.20
CA ASN A 148 28.40 -15.56 -18.09
C ASN A 148 26.98 -15.23 -18.56
N LEU A 149 26.27 -14.36 -17.84
CA LEU A 149 24.89 -13.99 -18.15
C LEU A 149 24.78 -12.57 -18.71
N LYS A 150 25.88 -11.80 -18.77
CA LYS A 150 25.87 -10.34 -19.05
C LYS A 150 24.84 -9.57 -18.22
N LYS A 151 24.69 -9.99 -16.96
CA LYS A 151 23.71 -9.48 -16.01
C LYS A 151 24.40 -9.16 -14.69
N TRP A 152 23.76 -8.34 -13.86
CA TRP A 152 24.17 -8.18 -12.48
C TRP A 152 23.08 -8.71 -11.55
N ARG A 153 23.49 -9.11 -10.34
CA ARG A 153 22.60 -9.68 -9.33
C ARG A 153 22.57 -8.76 -8.13
N ALA A 154 21.39 -8.24 -7.80
CA ALA A 154 21.13 -7.62 -6.50
C ALA A 154 20.77 -8.71 -5.50
N ILE A 155 21.42 -8.69 -4.33
CA ILE A 155 21.15 -9.58 -3.21
C ILE A 155 20.74 -8.71 -2.04
N ILE A 156 19.46 -8.80 -1.66
CA ILE A 156 18.84 -7.94 -0.67
C ILE A 156 18.49 -8.81 0.54
N ARG A 157 18.89 -8.41 1.73
CA ARG A 157 18.71 -9.16 2.98
C ARG A 157 17.89 -8.36 3.96
N PHE A 158 17.02 -9.08 4.66
CA PHE A 158 16.18 -8.54 5.71
C PHE A 158 16.37 -9.35 6.98
N SER A 159 16.40 -8.66 8.11
CA SER A 159 16.09 -9.21 9.43
C SER A 159 14.80 -8.55 9.90
N VAL A 160 13.79 -9.34 10.21
CA VAL A 160 12.46 -8.90 10.62
C VAL A 160 12.23 -9.31 12.07
N ARG A 161 11.73 -8.38 12.87
CA ARG A 161 11.43 -8.59 14.29
C ARG A 161 10.04 -8.11 14.65
N ASP A 162 9.48 -8.70 15.70
CA ASP A 162 8.29 -8.18 16.35
C ASP A 162 8.62 -7.02 17.31
N SER A 163 7.58 -6.47 17.95
CA SER A 163 7.68 -5.34 18.87
C SER A 163 8.40 -5.69 20.19
N ASN A 164 8.60 -6.96 20.49
CA ASN A 164 9.37 -7.45 21.64
C ASN A 164 10.82 -7.80 21.24
N ASP A 165 11.26 -7.38 20.05
CA ASP A 165 12.53 -7.72 19.42
C ASP A 165 12.76 -9.23 19.23
N GLY A 166 11.68 -10.02 19.24
CA GLY A 166 11.69 -11.42 18.85
C GLY A 166 11.84 -11.58 17.35
N ASP A 167 12.51 -12.65 16.91
CA ASP A 167 12.61 -12.97 15.48
C ASP A 167 11.21 -13.27 14.92
N ALA A 168 10.78 -12.49 13.92
CA ALA A 168 9.52 -12.72 13.23
C ALA A 168 9.69 -13.87 12.24
N ASN A 169 9.56 -15.11 12.73
CA ASN A 169 9.77 -16.34 11.96
C ASN A 169 8.64 -16.57 10.96
N LEU A 170 8.97 -17.00 9.74
CA LEU A 170 8.02 -17.21 8.65
C LEU A 170 7.25 -15.94 8.21
N ALA A 171 7.75 -14.75 8.56
CA ALA A 171 7.26 -13.48 8.03
C ALA A 171 7.57 -13.38 6.52
N VAL A 172 6.62 -12.88 5.73
CA VAL A 172 6.78 -12.65 4.29
C VAL A 172 7.04 -11.18 4.04
N VAL A 173 8.22 -10.85 3.52
CA VAL A 173 8.59 -9.51 3.07
C VAL A 173 8.30 -9.39 1.60
N LYS A 174 7.46 -8.42 1.20
CA LYS A 174 7.18 -8.07 -0.20
C LYS A 174 7.94 -6.81 -0.58
N LEU A 175 8.59 -6.84 -1.73
CA LEU A 175 9.46 -5.80 -2.22
C LEU A 175 9.08 -5.45 -3.66
N ASP A 176 8.94 -4.16 -3.92
CA ASP A 176 8.76 -3.61 -5.25
C ASP A 176 10.07 -2.99 -5.71
N TYR A 177 10.38 -3.08 -7.00
CA TYR A 177 11.61 -2.53 -7.55
C TYR A 177 11.42 -1.85 -8.90
N LYS A 178 12.14 -0.74 -9.06
CA LYS A 178 12.06 0.19 -10.18
C LYS A 178 13.44 0.41 -10.82
N SER A 179 13.47 0.73 -12.10
CA SER A 179 14.68 1.05 -12.87
C SER A 179 15.14 2.49 -12.64
N ASN A 180 16.23 2.87 -13.31
CA ASN A 180 16.85 4.20 -13.22
C ASN A 180 15.92 5.38 -13.57
N ASP A 181 14.87 5.13 -14.33
CA ASP A 181 13.82 6.08 -14.72
C ASP A 181 12.58 6.00 -13.82
N MET A 182 12.64 5.29 -12.69
CA MET A 182 11.53 5.03 -11.77
C MET A 182 10.38 4.20 -12.37
N THR A 183 10.57 3.59 -13.54
CA THR A 183 9.60 2.64 -14.11
C THR A 183 9.57 1.36 -13.27
N VAL A 184 8.37 0.86 -12.98
CA VAL A 184 8.19 -0.40 -12.24
C VAL A 184 8.74 -1.56 -13.06
N VAL A 185 9.74 -2.24 -12.51
CA VAL A 185 10.35 -3.42 -13.14
C VAL A 185 9.68 -4.70 -12.65
N GLY A 186 9.33 -4.77 -11.36
CA GLY A 186 8.60 -5.91 -10.84
C GLY A 186 8.48 -5.93 -9.31
N THR A 187 8.04 -7.08 -8.81
CA THR A 187 7.89 -7.37 -7.38
C THR A 187 8.58 -8.69 -7.05
N ALA A 188 9.00 -8.83 -5.80
CA ALA A 188 9.62 -10.04 -5.29
C ALA A 188 9.28 -10.21 -3.80
N GLU A 189 9.37 -11.44 -3.31
CA GLU A 189 9.13 -11.73 -1.90
C GLU A 189 10.17 -12.68 -1.32
N CYS A 190 10.36 -12.60 0.00
CA CYS A 190 11.07 -13.64 0.75
C CYS A 190 10.38 -13.95 2.08
N THR A 191 10.48 -15.21 2.48
CA THR A 191 9.99 -15.67 3.78
C THR A 191 11.16 -15.81 4.75
N THR A 192 11.02 -15.26 5.95
CA THR A 192 12.02 -15.39 7.01
C THR A 192 12.14 -16.83 7.49
N LYS A 193 13.38 -17.23 7.78
CA LYS A 193 13.67 -18.57 8.26
C LYS A 193 13.00 -18.83 9.60
N ASP A 194 12.78 -20.11 9.89
CA ASP A 194 12.40 -20.56 11.22
C ASP A 194 13.53 -20.36 12.24
N ARG A 195 13.17 -20.43 13.52
CA ARG A 195 14.07 -20.23 14.66
C ARG A 195 15.24 -21.22 14.70
N LYS A 196 15.10 -22.41 14.12
CA LYS A 196 16.16 -23.45 14.11
C LYS A 196 17.25 -23.15 13.08
N ARG A 197 17.03 -22.20 12.16
CA ARG A 197 17.92 -21.89 11.02
C ARG A 197 18.39 -20.43 10.98
N GLY A 198 18.44 -19.76 12.13
CA GLY A 198 18.79 -18.33 12.22
C GLY A 198 17.60 -17.45 11.88
N GLY A 199 16.57 -17.53 12.73
CA GLY A 199 15.22 -16.99 12.55
C GLY A 199 15.13 -15.53 12.15
N GLY A 200 13.97 -15.12 11.64
CA GLY A 200 13.69 -13.73 11.30
C GLY A 200 14.45 -13.17 10.09
N ASN A 201 15.32 -13.96 9.44
CA ASN A 201 16.13 -13.49 8.31
C ASN A 201 15.64 -14.07 6.97
N CYS A 202 15.56 -13.24 5.92
CA CYS A 202 15.35 -13.68 4.54
C CYS A 202 16.17 -12.90 3.53
N ALA A 203 16.23 -13.39 2.29
CA ALA A 203 16.96 -12.72 1.22
C ALA A 203 16.26 -12.86 -0.14
N ILE A 204 16.14 -11.74 -0.84
CA ILE A 204 15.69 -11.64 -2.24
C ILE A 204 16.93 -11.59 -3.14
N ARG A 205 16.87 -12.28 -4.28
CA ARG A 205 17.93 -12.28 -5.30
C ARG A 205 17.33 -11.92 -6.65
N LEU A 206 17.61 -10.71 -7.11
CA LEU A 206 17.14 -10.21 -8.40
C LEU A 206 18.27 -10.32 -9.41
N LEU A 207 17.99 -10.91 -10.58
CA LEU A 207 18.92 -10.97 -11.70
C LEU A 207 18.47 -9.96 -12.75
N LEU A 208 19.28 -8.91 -12.95
CA LEU A 208 18.91 -7.70 -13.66
C LEU A 208 19.74 -7.57 -14.94
N ASP A 209 19.10 -7.04 -15.97
CA ASP A 209 19.76 -6.74 -17.24
C ASP A 209 20.83 -5.64 -17.06
N SER A 210 21.87 -5.67 -17.90
CA SER A 210 22.91 -4.62 -17.90
C SER A 210 22.38 -3.23 -18.24
N SER A 211 21.21 -3.12 -18.89
CA SER A 211 20.53 -1.84 -19.15
C SER A 211 20.03 -1.15 -17.88
N ILE A 212 19.79 -1.90 -16.78
CA ILE A 212 19.39 -1.32 -15.50
C ILE A 212 20.66 -0.83 -14.79
N THR A 213 20.91 0.48 -14.90
CA THR A 213 22.08 1.15 -14.31
C THR A 213 21.86 1.57 -12.86
N GLU A 214 20.61 1.64 -12.42
CA GLU A 214 20.22 1.89 -11.04
C GLU A 214 18.94 1.11 -10.71
N LEU A 215 18.88 0.58 -9.50
CA LEU A 215 17.71 -0.12 -8.99
C LEU A 215 17.22 0.59 -7.73
N PHE A 216 15.96 1.03 -7.74
CA PHE A 216 15.29 1.56 -6.56
C PHE A 216 14.39 0.49 -5.99
N VAL A 217 14.57 0.16 -4.71
CA VAL A 217 13.75 -0.86 -4.04
C VAL A 217 12.97 -0.27 -2.88
N THR A 218 11.74 -0.73 -2.67
CA THR A 218 10.91 -0.39 -1.52
C THR A 218 10.20 -1.63 -0.98
N VAL A 219 9.85 -1.64 0.30
CA VAL A 219 9.08 -2.73 0.92
C VAL A 219 7.61 -2.30 0.99
N SER A 220 6.77 -2.99 0.22
CA SER A 220 5.33 -2.73 0.16
C SER A 220 4.56 -3.37 1.31
N ASP A 221 5.02 -4.52 1.83
CA ASP A 221 4.34 -5.21 2.92
C ASP A 221 5.30 -6.13 3.70
N VAL A 222 5.02 -6.32 4.99
CA VAL A 222 5.60 -7.39 5.80
C VAL A 222 4.47 -8.12 6.49
N ASN A 223 4.12 -9.30 5.96
CA ASN A 223 3.04 -10.11 6.51
C ASN A 223 3.60 -11.09 7.55
N TYR A 224 3.16 -10.95 8.80
CA TYR A 224 3.52 -11.84 9.89
C TYR A 224 2.33 -12.01 10.83
N GLN A 225 1.71 -13.20 10.89
CA GLN A 225 0.69 -13.56 11.89
C GLN A 225 -0.43 -12.53 12.11
N ASN A 226 -0.87 -11.80 11.07
CA ASN A 226 -1.84 -10.70 11.16
C ASN A 226 -1.41 -9.53 12.06
N VAL A 227 -0.10 -9.38 12.27
CA VAL A 227 0.55 -8.27 12.97
C VAL A 227 0.78 -7.15 11.96
N ASP A 228 0.52 -5.91 12.38
CA ASP A 228 0.71 -4.74 11.53
C ASP A 228 2.19 -4.43 11.30
N TYR A 229 2.55 -4.14 10.05
CA TYR A 229 3.85 -3.60 9.68
C TYR A 229 3.83 -2.07 9.76
N ASP A 230 4.78 -1.49 10.51
CA ASP A 230 5.00 -0.03 10.56
C ASP A 230 6.42 0.32 10.07
N PRO A 231 6.55 0.85 8.84
CA PRO A 231 7.85 1.28 8.30
C PRO A 231 8.56 2.33 9.15
N ASN A 232 7.84 3.11 9.97
CA ASN A 232 8.47 4.11 10.85
C ASN A 232 9.22 3.47 12.03
N GLN A 233 8.89 2.22 12.35
CA GLN A 233 9.60 1.42 13.35
C GLN A 233 10.80 0.67 12.75
N ASN A 234 11.02 0.76 11.43
CA ASN A 234 12.18 0.15 10.81
C ASN A 234 13.47 0.78 11.32
N LYS A 235 14.54 -0.02 11.31
CA LYS A 235 15.86 0.49 11.62
C LYS A 235 16.22 1.62 10.66
N LYS A 236 16.78 2.68 11.22
CA LYS A 236 17.18 3.84 10.45
C LYS A 236 18.37 3.50 9.56
N TYR A 237 18.29 3.92 8.31
CA TYR A 237 19.39 3.90 7.35
C TYR A 237 19.63 5.35 6.92
N THR A 238 20.87 5.84 7.00
CA THR A 238 21.21 7.23 6.64
C THR A 238 20.31 8.32 7.26
N GLY A 239 19.83 8.10 8.50
CA GLY A 239 19.10 9.11 9.30
C GLY A 239 17.58 8.95 9.40
N CYS A 240 16.97 8.11 8.57
CA CYS A 240 15.51 7.91 8.44
C CYS A 240 15.15 6.42 8.54
N PRO A 241 13.95 6.05 9.03
CA PRO A 241 13.50 4.67 9.00
C PRO A 241 13.44 4.17 7.55
N LEU A 242 14.10 3.06 7.28
CA LEU A 242 14.17 2.51 5.92
C LEU A 242 12.76 2.17 5.41
N PHE A 243 12.43 2.53 4.17
CA PHE A 243 11.11 2.33 3.54
C PHE A 243 9.94 3.05 4.21
N SER A 244 10.22 4.01 5.09
CA SER A 244 9.20 4.99 5.53
C SER A 244 8.97 6.05 4.45
N SER A 245 7.96 6.89 4.62
CA SER A 245 7.75 8.06 3.74
C SER A 245 8.96 9.01 3.71
N ALA A 246 9.75 9.06 4.78
CA ALA A 246 10.99 9.85 4.83
C ALA A 246 12.12 9.23 3.97
N CYS A 247 12.09 7.92 3.73
CA CYS A 247 13.09 7.17 2.97
C CYS A 247 12.47 5.99 2.24
N GLU A 248 11.61 6.31 1.28
CA GLU A 248 10.74 5.35 0.60
C GLU A 248 11.53 4.33 -0.22
N TYR A 249 12.64 4.75 -0.83
CA TYR A 249 13.47 3.91 -1.69
C TYR A 249 14.89 3.76 -1.19
N HIS A 250 15.42 2.54 -1.33
CA HIS A 250 16.85 2.29 -1.24
C HIS A 250 17.43 2.12 -2.65
N ARG A 251 18.47 2.90 -2.97
CA ARG A 251 19.17 2.85 -4.26
C ARG A 251 20.29 1.81 -4.23
N ILE A 252 20.30 0.93 -5.22
CA ILE A 252 21.34 -0.09 -5.44
C ILE A 252 21.95 0.14 -6.82
N THR A 253 23.27 0.29 -6.88
CA THR A 253 24.00 0.42 -8.14
C THR A 253 24.68 -0.90 -8.52
N PRO A 254 24.78 -1.22 -9.82
CA PRO A 254 25.55 -2.36 -10.29
C PRO A 254 27.03 -2.19 -9.91
N PRO A 255 27.76 -3.28 -9.64
CA PRO A 255 29.19 -3.20 -9.44
C PRO A 255 29.87 -2.80 -10.75
N VAL A 256 31.06 -2.20 -10.64
CA VAL A 256 31.91 -1.91 -11.81
C VAL A 256 32.08 -3.21 -12.60
N GLN A 257 31.76 -3.16 -13.89
CA GLN A 257 31.92 -4.30 -14.78
C GLN A 257 33.42 -4.64 -14.85
N PRO A 258 33.83 -5.88 -14.57
CA PRO A 258 35.21 -6.29 -14.78
C PRO A 258 35.56 -6.14 -16.27
N PRO A 259 36.81 -5.73 -16.59
CA PRO A 259 37.27 -5.52 -17.96
C PRO A 259 37.11 -6.77 -18.84
#